data_AF-A0A1G9E2A0-F1
#
_entry.id   AF-A0A1G9E2A0-F1
#
_cell.length_a   1.000
_cell.length_b   1.000
_cell.length_c   1.000
_cell.angle_alpha   90.00
_cell.angle_beta   90.00
_cell.angle_gamma   90.00
#
_symmetry.space_group_name_H-M   'P 1'
#
loop_
_entity.id
_entity.type
_entity.pdbx_description
1 polymer ?
#
loop_
_entity_poly.entity_id
_entity_poly.type
_entity_poly.pdbx_seq_one_letter_code
_entity_poly.pdbx_strand_id
1 'polypeptide(L)'
;MTTPAATGNVQALPQRTLFRGLDVELARCTPANRQAVLASETDAAANPLADLEALEERVAAEAAARLAGALLRDRRPNHEIEDSLCELRAHLDEHFVQRKLIRLYGR
;
A
#
# COMPACT_ATOMS: atom_id res chain seq x y z
N MET A 1 34.30 42.06 15.06
CA MET A 1 33.79 41.76 13.72
C MET A 1 33.06 40.42 13.76
N THR A 2 31.73 40.50 13.74
CA THR A 2 30.72 39.61 13.13
C THR A 2 31.02 38.11 12.86
N THR A 3 30.33 37.28 13.68
CA THR A 3 29.45 36.12 13.38
C THR A 3 29.98 34.79 12.82
N PRO A 4 29.33 33.66 13.17
CA PRO A 4 29.86 32.29 13.12
C PRO A 4 29.40 31.50 11.88
N ALA A 5 30.16 30.49 11.48
CA ALA A 5 29.73 29.49 10.51
C ALA A 5 28.99 28.34 11.24
N ALA A 6 27.70 28.55 11.49
CA ALA A 6 26.76 27.47 11.76
C ALA A 6 25.93 27.23 10.50
N THR A 7 26.38 26.33 9.63
CA THR A 7 25.57 25.86 8.49
C THR A 7 25.87 24.41 8.19
N GLY A 8 25.22 23.55 8.95
CA GLY A 8 24.99 22.16 8.62
C GLY A 8 23.63 21.79 9.15
N ASN A 9 22.57 22.39 8.58
CA ASN A 9 21.20 21.94 8.81
C ASN A 9 21.08 20.51 8.26
N VAL A 10 21.42 19.51 9.08
CA VAL A 10 21.08 18.11 8.83
C VAL A 10 19.59 17.96 9.14
N GLN A 11 18.72 18.49 8.28
CA GLN A 11 17.30 18.16 8.33
C GLN A 11 16.57 18.56 7.05
N ALA A 12 16.37 17.55 6.19
CA ALA A 12 15.16 17.42 5.38
C ALA A 12 14.99 15.95 4.95
N LEU A 13 14.71 15.04 5.89
CA LEU A 13 13.89 13.86 5.62
C LEU A 13 12.53 14.14 6.27
N PRO A 14 11.42 14.17 5.51
CA PRO A 14 11.01 13.07 4.65
C PRO A 14 10.57 13.50 3.23
N GLN A 15 11.13 12.89 2.19
CA GLN A 15 10.44 12.81 0.89
C GLN A 15 9.34 11.76 1.04
N ARG A 16 8.13 12.20 1.44
CA ARG A 16 6.91 11.44 1.22
C ARG A 16 6.62 11.44 -0.27
N THR A 17 6.26 10.30 -0.84
CA THR A 17 5.85 10.19 -2.23
C THR A 17 4.58 9.35 -2.33
N LEU A 18 3.70 9.71 -3.27
CA LEU A 18 2.55 8.89 -3.59
C LEU A 18 3.01 7.79 -4.54
N PHE A 19 3.16 6.58 -4.01
CA PHE A 19 3.56 5.42 -4.78
C PHE A 19 2.40 4.42 -4.84
N ARG A 20 1.78 4.29 -6.01
CA ARG A 20 0.69 3.33 -6.27
C ARG A 20 -0.45 3.40 -5.25
N GLY A 21 -0.90 4.62 -4.96
CA GLY A 21 -1.98 4.89 -4.00
C GLY A 21 -1.54 4.86 -2.53
N LEU A 22 -0.27 4.60 -2.23
CA LEU A 22 0.29 4.66 -0.87
C LEU A 22 1.08 5.95 -0.68
N ASP A 23 0.87 6.61 0.44
CA ASP A 23 1.75 7.68 0.90
C ASP A 23 2.95 7.07 1.62
N VAL A 24 4.11 7.07 0.95
CA VAL A 24 5.32 6.37 1.37
C VAL A 24 6.39 7.34 1.84
N GLU A 25 6.82 7.21 3.09
CA GLU A 25 8.03 7.86 3.60
C GLU A 25 9.30 7.15 3.09
N LEU A 26 9.98 7.69 2.07
CA LEU A 26 11.20 7.09 1.49
C LEU A 26 12.31 6.88 2.53
N ALA A 27 12.34 7.71 3.57
CA ALA A 27 13.26 7.61 4.72
C ALA A 27 13.19 6.24 5.41
N ARG A 28 11.97 5.68 5.51
CA ARG A 28 11.67 4.44 6.22
C ARG A 28 11.84 3.21 5.35
N CYS A 29 11.88 3.37 4.02
CA CYS A 29 12.15 2.28 3.10
C CYS A 29 13.54 1.68 3.32
N THR A 30 13.68 0.37 3.10
CA THR A 30 14.98 -0.25 2.94
C THR A 30 15.74 0.41 1.77
N PRO A 31 17.08 0.41 1.75
CA PRO A 31 17.84 1.03 0.65
C PRO A 31 17.44 0.48 -0.73
N ALA A 32 17.25 -0.83 -0.84
CA ALA A 32 16.83 -1.49 -2.07
C ALA A 32 15.41 -1.05 -2.50
N ASN A 33 14.44 -1.04 -1.57
CA ASN A 33 13.08 -0.63 -1.89
C ASN A 33 12.97 0.87 -2.20
N ARG A 34 13.80 1.72 -1.59
CA ARG A 34 13.87 3.14 -1.94
C ARG A 34 14.28 3.33 -3.39
N GLN A 35 15.33 2.63 -3.83
CA GLN A 35 15.78 2.66 -5.22
C GLN A 35 14.72 2.11 -6.18
N ALA A 36 14.09 0.99 -5.82
CA ALA A 36 13.02 0.38 -6.59
C ALA A 36 11.81 1.31 -6.76
N VAL A 37 11.35 1.95 -5.69
CA VAL A 37 10.25 2.95 -5.74
C VAL A 37 10.62 4.12 -6.66
N LEU A 38 11.82 4.68 -6.54
CA LEU A 38 12.26 5.79 -7.39
C LEU A 38 12.41 5.38 -8.86
N ALA A 39 12.91 4.17 -9.14
CA ALA A 39 13.08 3.67 -10.50
C ALA A 39 11.73 3.33 -11.18
N SER A 40 10.73 2.94 -10.38
CA SER A 40 9.44 2.45 -10.88
C SER A 40 8.58 3.48 -11.62
N GLU A 41 8.90 4.77 -11.48
CA GLU A 41 8.30 5.83 -12.31
C GLU A 41 8.65 5.68 -13.79
N THR A 42 9.84 5.12 -14.07
CA THR A 42 10.36 4.92 -15.44
C THR A 42 10.36 3.47 -15.87
N ASP A 43 10.48 2.53 -14.93
CA ASP A 43 10.51 1.08 -15.21
C ASP A 43 9.50 0.35 -14.33
N ALA A 44 8.36 -0.03 -14.91
CA ALA A 44 7.32 -0.76 -14.19
C ALA A 44 7.81 -2.11 -13.64
N ALA A 45 8.86 -2.73 -14.22
CA ALA A 45 9.44 -3.97 -13.74
C ALA A 45 10.20 -3.81 -12.42
N ALA A 46 10.60 -2.58 -12.08
CA ALA A 46 11.24 -2.26 -10.81
C ALA A 46 10.24 -2.18 -9.63
N ASN A 47 8.94 -2.40 -9.85
CA ASN A 47 7.92 -2.32 -8.79
C ASN A 47 8.17 -3.38 -7.68
N PRO A 48 8.55 -2.97 -6.46
CA PRO A 48 8.83 -3.90 -5.37
C PRO A 48 7.57 -4.51 -4.74
N LEU A 49 6.37 -4.08 -5.18
CA LEU A 49 5.08 -4.52 -4.69
C LEU A 49 4.30 -5.38 -5.70
N ALA A 50 4.84 -5.65 -6.88
CA ALA A 50 4.11 -6.29 -7.97
C ALA A 50 3.52 -7.67 -7.57
N ASP A 51 4.27 -8.45 -6.79
CA ASP A 51 3.82 -9.75 -6.26
C ASP A 51 2.66 -9.59 -5.27
N LEU A 52 2.73 -8.57 -4.41
CA LEU A 52 1.67 -8.25 -3.45
C LEU A 52 0.41 -7.71 -4.12
N GLU A 53 0.54 -6.88 -5.15
CA GLU A 53 -0.60 -6.37 -5.95
C GLU A 53 -1.32 -7.52 -6.69
N ALA A 54 -0.56 -8.44 -7.29
CA ALA A 54 -1.14 -9.63 -7.92
C ALA A 54 -1.77 -10.59 -6.90
N LEU A 55 -1.26 -10.63 -5.67
CA LEU A 55 -1.88 -11.40 -4.59
C LEU A 55 -3.17 -10.73 -4.09
N GLU A 56 -3.17 -9.41 -3.92
CA GLU A 56 -4.32 -8.61 -3.51
C GLU A 56 -5.50 -8.78 -4.45
N GLU A 57 -5.27 -8.63 -5.76
CA GLU A 57 -6.32 -8.79 -6.77
C GLU A 57 -6.97 -10.19 -6.69
N ARG A 58 -6.14 -11.23 -6.60
CA ARG A 58 -6.63 -12.62 -6.50
C ARG A 58 -7.39 -12.87 -5.21
N VAL A 59 -6.85 -12.44 -4.07
CA VAL A 59 -7.48 -12.64 -2.75
C VAL A 59 -8.79 -11.85 -2.66
N ALA A 60 -8.83 -10.62 -3.18
CA ALA A 60 -10.04 -9.81 -3.21
C ALA A 60 -11.13 -10.46 -4.06
N ALA A 61 -10.80 -10.91 -5.27
CA ALA A 61 -11.76 -11.61 -6.13
C ALA A 61 -12.28 -12.90 -5.48
N GLU A 62 -11.40 -13.71 -4.89
CA GLU A 62 -11.77 -14.96 -4.23
C GLU A 62 -12.63 -14.72 -2.99
N ALA A 63 -12.24 -13.78 -2.12
CA ALA A 63 -12.99 -13.46 -0.91
C ALA A 63 -14.37 -12.89 -1.23
N ALA A 64 -14.46 -11.97 -2.20
CA ALA A 64 -15.72 -11.40 -2.66
C ALA A 64 -16.65 -12.48 -3.23
N ALA A 65 -16.13 -13.37 -4.09
CA ALA A 65 -16.91 -14.47 -4.65
C ALA A 65 -17.42 -15.44 -3.57
N ARG A 66 -16.57 -15.78 -2.59
CA ARG A 66 -16.95 -16.64 -1.45
C ARG A 66 -18.02 -15.98 -0.58
N LEU A 67 -17.85 -14.71 -0.23
CA LEU A 67 -18.81 -13.97 0.60
C LEU A 67 -20.15 -13.80 -0.12
N ALA A 68 -20.14 -13.32 -1.37
CA ALA A 68 -21.35 -13.17 -2.17
C ALA A 68 -22.10 -14.50 -2.32
N GLY A 69 -21.39 -15.60 -2.61
CA GLY A 69 -21.98 -16.93 -2.71
C GLY A 69 -22.61 -17.43 -1.41
N ALA A 70 -22.05 -17.07 -0.24
CA ALA A 70 -22.63 -17.38 1.05
C ALA A 70 -23.90 -16.56 1.32
N LEU A 71 -23.85 -15.24 1.12
CA LEU A 71 -24.99 -14.36 1.38
C LEU A 71 -26.19 -14.62 0.46
N LEU A 72 -25.92 -14.96 -0.82
CA LEU A 72 -26.97 -15.37 -1.76
C LEU A 72 -27.63 -16.68 -1.34
N ARG A 73 -26.85 -17.65 -0.83
CA ARG A 73 -27.38 -18.92 -0.31
C ARG A 73 -28.28 -18.71 0.89
N ASP A 74 -27.92 -17.75 1.74
CA ASP A 74 -28.69 -17.36 2.92
C ASP A 74 -29.85 -16.42 2.58
N ARG A 75 -30.08 -16.11 1.29
CA ARG A 75 -31.14 -15.23 0.78
C ARG A 75 -31.16 -13.85 1.45
N ARG A 76 -29.98 -13.31 1.75
CA ARG A 76 -29.83 -11.95 2.29
C ARG A 76 -30.34 -10.94 1.25
N PRO A 77 -30.97 -9.83 1.69
CA PRO A 77 -31.42 -8.79 0.77
C PRO A 77 -30.22 -8.09 0.11
N ASN A 78 -30.41 -7.57 -1.11
CA ASN A 78 -29.32 -7.02 -1.92
C ASN A 78 -28.49 -5.93 -1.21
N HIS A 79 -29.14 -5.04 -0.45
CA HIS A 79 -28.43 -3.98 0.27
C HIS A 79 -27.47 -4.54 1.33
N GLU A 80 -27.85 -5.58 2.07
CA GLU A 80 -26.95 -6.23 3.02
C GLU A 80 -25.79 -6.94 2.33
N ILE A 81 -25.99 -7.45 1.10
CA ILE A 81 -24.93 -8.03 0.28
C ILE A 81 -23.94 -6.95 -0.15
N GLU A 82 -24.44 -5.81 -0.64
CA GLU A 82 -23.62 -4.66 -1.04
C GLU A 82 -22.82 -4.12 0.15
N ASP A 83 -23.47 -3.92 1.30
CA ASP A 83 -22.82 -3.45 2.53
C ASP A 83 -21.70 -4.41 2.96
N SER A 84 -21.99 -5.71 3.01
CA SER A 84 -21.00 -6.73 3.42
C SER A 84 -19.80 -6.80 2.46
N LEU A 85 -20.02 -6.63 1.16
CA LEU A 85 -18.94 -6.62 0.16
C LEU A 85 -18.09 -5.35 0.24
N CYS A 86 -18.72 -4.20 0.51
CA CYS A 86 -18.03 -2.94 0.76
C CYS A 86 -17.16 -3.01 2.03
N GLU A 87 -17.68 -3.57 3.12
CA GLU A 87 -16.92 -3.81 4.35
C GLU A 87 -15.74 -4.76 4.13
N LEU A 88 -15.96 -5.88 3.41
CA LEU A 88 -14.89 -6.80 3.06
C LEU A 88 -13.78 -6.10 2.26
N ARG A 89 -14.14 -5.29 1.27
CA ARG A 89 -13.16 -4.52 0.48
C ARG A 89 -12.33 -3.61 1.38
N ALA A 90 -12.97 -2.86 2.28
CA ALA A 90 -12.26 -1.96 3.20
C ALA A 90 -11.26 -2.71 4.09
N HIS A 91 -11.64 -3.87 4.64
CA HIS A 91 -10.73 -4.70 5.45
C HIS A 91 -9.55 -5.27 4.67
N LEU A 92 -9.79 -5.72 3.43
CA LEU A 92 -8.73 -6.22 2.57
C LEU A 92 -7.77 -5.10 2.16
N ASP A 93 -8.30 -3.93 1.79
CA ASP A 93 -7.50 -2.77 1.42
C ASP A 93 -6.58 -2.36 2.60
N GLU A 94 -7.11 -2.26 3.82
CA GLU A 94 -6.29 -1.97 5.01
C GLU A 94 -5.20 -3.03 5.23
N HIS A 95 -5.56 -4.32 5.14
CA HIS A 95 -4.61 -5.41 5.31
C HIS A 95 -3.47 -5.37 4.27
N PHE A 96 -3.79 -5.11 3.00
CA PHE A 96 -2.78 -5.04 1.94
C PHE A 96 -1.96 -3.76 2.01
N VAL A 97 -2.53 -2.62 2.43
CA VAL A 97 -1.77 -1.40 2.75
C VAL A 97 -0.70 -1.72 3.80
N GLN A 98 -1.08 -2.35 4.91
CA GLN A 98 -0.14 -2.72 5.97
C GLN A 98 0.98 -3.64 5.44
N ARG A 99 0.64 -4.66 4.65
CA ARG A 99 1.64 -5.58 4.07
C ARG A 99 2.58 -4.91 3.08
N LYS A 100 2.07 -4.00 2.25
CA LYS A 100 2.90 -3.21 1.32
C LYS A 100 3.86 -2.31 2.09
N LEU A 101 3.40 -1.64 3.16
CA LEU A 101 4.27 -0.81 4.01
C LEU A 101 5.33 -1.64 4.75
N ILE A 102 4.97 -2.80 5.30
CA ILE A 102 5.89 -3.80 5.88
C ILE A 102 6.99 -4.16 4.87
N ARG A 103 6.60 -4.55 3.65
CA ARG A 103 7.55 -4.90 2.58
C ARG A 103 8.48 -3.74 2.27
N LEU A 104 7.96 -2.52 2.08
CA LEU A 104 8.76 -1.35 1.75
C LEU A 104 9.75 -1.01 2.87
N TYR A 105 9.29 -1.04 4.12
CA TYR A 105 10.06 -0.60 5.30
C TYR A 105 10.94 -1.69 5.92
N GLY A 106 10.80 -2.95 5.49
CA GLY A 106 11.61 -4.06 5.97
C GLY A 106 11.36 -4.41 7.44
N ARG A 107 10.11 -4.29 7.90
CA ARG A 107 9.64 -4.65 9.24
C ARG A 107 8.49 -5.63 9.12
#